data_AF-A0A1F4ZZF3-F1
#
_entry.id   AF-A0A1F4ZZF3-F1
#
_cell.length_a   1.000
_cell.length_b   1.000
_cell.length_c   1.000
_cell.angle_alpha   90.00
_cell.angle_beta   90.00
_cell.angle_gamma   90.00
#
_symmetry.space_group_name_H-M   'P 1'
#
loop_
_entity.id
_entity.type
_entity.pdbx_description
1 polymer ?
#
loop_
_entity_poly.entity_id
_entity_poly.type
_entity_poly.pdbx_seq_one_letter_code
_entity_poly.pdbx_strand_id
1 'polypeptide(L)'
;MIKGLFRPAARLRFRLPAIGVLAAAAIVFPPALTAQHEGHMGMTPKAMTSALFMGLPMSREGSGTSWLPDSAPVLAWHAAAGSWSLMIHGGAFLRYTSQDAGQVGLRGGDKFDAPNWVMIMAQPPRGEKGGFSFRGMFSLDRLTEGGGGYPLLFQTGESWQGEALVDRQHPHDLFSELSVSYGRSLGPDAGIFLYFGFPGEPALGPPAFMHRPSSLSNPDAPLGHHLQDSTHITFGVLTGGARYKQLKFDASVFTGREPDENRFGFDRPRFDSWSARLSLNPSDHVALQVSHGFLRSPEALEPDVDVRRTTASLIMSRPLRKGADWTTTLVWGVNTVSDRPATHSLLADSEAQFGRASVYARVEFVQRQA
;
A
#
# COMPACT_ATOMS: atom_id res chain seq x y z
N MET A 1 64.63 9.36 26.35
CA MET A 1 64.46 9.78 24.94
C MET A 1 63.23 9.06 24.40
N ILE A 2 62.03 9.62 24.57
CA ILE A 2 60.76 9.02 24.11
C ILE A 2 60.12 10.01 23.15
N LYS A 3 60.21 9.73 21.84
CA LYS A 3 59.39 10.37 20.80
C LYS A 3 59.17 9.37 19.69
N GLY A 4 57.92 9.01 19.44
CA GLY A 4 57.53 8.28 18.24
C GLY A 4 56.34 7.37 18.43
N LEU A 5 55.13 7.91 18.60
CA LEU A 5 53.89 7.19 18.31
C LEU A 5 52.72 8.19 18.19
N PHE A 6 52.68 8.94 17.10
CA PHE A 6 51.43 9.47 16.57
C PHE A 6 51.15 8.75 15.25
N ARG A 7 50.26 7.75 15.29
CA ARG A 7 49.60 7.25 14.09
C ARG A 7 48.45 8.21 13.77
N PRO A 8 48.32 8.70 12.52
CA PRO A 8 47.17 9.53 12.16
C PRO A 8 45.90 8.68 12.23
N ALA A 9 44.83 9.26 12.80
CA ALA A 9 43.51 8.64 12.83
C ALA A 9 43.07 8.28 11.40
N ALA A 10 42.56 7.06 11.22
CA ALA A 10 41.96 6.63 9.97
C ALA A 10 40.81 7.58 9.63
N ARG A 11 40.92 8.30 8.51
CA ARG A 11 39.81 9.10 7.98
C ARG A 11 38.70 8.13 7.60
N LEU A 12 37.63 8.08 8.38
CA LEU A 12 36.40 7.38 8.01
C LEU A 12 35.85 8.05 6.74
N ARG A 13 36.09 7.43 5.58
CA ARG A 13 35.47 7.86 4.33
C ARG A 13 34.07 7.27 4.30
N PHE A 14 33.07 8.06 4.70
CA PHE A 14 31.67 7.75 4.39
C PHE A 14 31.51 7.77 2.87
N ARG A 15 31.43 6.60 2.25
CA ARG A 15 30.98 6.48 0.86
C ARG A 15 29.50 6.15 0.93
N LEU A 16 28.66 7.09 0.51
CA LEU A 16 27.23 6.84 0.32
C LEU A 16 27.08 5.83 -0.84
N PRO A 17 26.38 4.70 -0.67
CA PRO A 17 25.98 3.90 -1.81
C PRO A 17 25.10 4.77 -2.72
N ALA A 18 25.48 4.89 -3.98
CA ALA A 18 24.66 5.58 -4.97
C ALA A 18 23.62 4.59 -5.49
N ILE A 19 22.34 4.92 -5.37
CA ILE A 19 21.25 4.15 -5.97
C ILE A 19 20.90 4.81 -7.30
N GLY A 20 20.89 4.01 -8.37
CA GLY A 20 20.44 4.44 -9.68
C GLY A 20 19.20 3.65 -10.07
N VAL A 21 18.05 4.33 -10.14
CA VAL A 21 16.81 3.73 -10.68
C VAL A 21 16.55 4.35 -12.04
N LEU A 22 16.47 3.50 -13.07
CA LEU A 22 15.94 3.88 -14.38
C LEU A 22 14.65 3.08 -14.59
N ALA A 23 13.52 3.67 -14.20
CA ALA A 23 12.20 3.09 -14.44
C ALA A 23 11.55 3.80 -15.63
N ALA A 24 11.12 3.03 -16.64
CA ALA A 24 10.22 3.51 -17.66
C ALA A 24 8.79 3.12 -17.23
N ALA A 25 8.06 4.06 -16.68
CA ALA A 25 6.64 3.86 -16.36
C ALA A 25 5.84 3.88 -17.67
N ALA A 26 5.39 2.70 -18.11
CA ALA A 26 4.25 2.62 -19.00
C ALA A 26 3.00 2.61 -18.11
N ILE A 27 2.58 3.79 -17.63
CA ILE A 27 1.20 3.90 -17.16
C ILE A 27 0.33 3.73 -18.41
N VAL A 28 -0.08 2.49 -18.69
CA VAL A 28 -1.03 2.19 -19.76
C VAL A 28 -2.40 2.64 -19.26
N PHE A 29 -2.62 3.95 -19.21
CA PHE A 29 -3.91 4.47 -19.61
C PHE A 29 -3.83 4.59 -21.12
N PRO A 30 -4.44 3.66 -21.88
CA PRO A 30 -4.72 3.99 -23.26
C PRO A 30 -5.48 5.32 -23.23
N PRO A 31 -5.19 6.26 -24.15
CA PRO A 31 -6.12 7.37 -24.36
C PRO A 31 -7.48 6.73 -24.51
N ALA A 32 -8.48 7.27 -23.80
CA ALA A 32 -9.85 6.77 -23.79
C ALA A 32 -10.16 6.10 -25.13
N LEU A 33 -10.25 4.77 -25.14
CA LEU A 33 -11.02 4.09 -26.15
C LEU A 33 -12.45 4.52 -25.83
N THR A 34 -12.80 5.70 -26.32
CA THR A 34 -14.17 5.99 -26.71
C THR A 34 -14.48 4.89 -27.71
N ALA A 35 -15.01 3.78 -27.21
CA ALA A 35 -15.81 2.91 -28.04
C ALA A 35 -16.87 3.84 -28.61
N GLN A 36 -16.74 4.15 -29.90
CA GLN A 36 -17.84 4.66 -30.69
C GLN A 36 -18.90 3.56 -30.70
N HIS A 37 -19.67 3.49 -29.62
CA HIS A 37 -21.02 2.97 -29.72
C HIS A 37 -21.85 4.12 -30.27
N GLU A 38 -21.90 4.19 -31.60
CA GLU A 38 -23.00 4.86 -32.27
C GLU A 38 -24.29 4.22 -31.74
N GLY A 39 -25.09 5.04 -31.06
CA GLY A 39 -26.50 4.73 -30.79
C GLY A 39 -26.87 4.25 -29.40
N HIS A 40 -26.49 4.94 -28.32
CA HIS A 40 -27.36 5.02 -27.14
C HIS A 40 -27.31 6.42 -26.51
N MET A 41 -28.44 7.12 -26.58
CA MET A 41 -28.67 8.45 -26.04
C MET A 41 -28.46 8.48 -24.52
N GLY A 42 -27.53 9.34 -24.07
CA GLY A 42 -27.64 10.07 -22.80
C GLY A 42 -27.66 9.27 -21.50
N MET A 43 -26.53 8.70 -21.08
CA MET A 43 -26.19 8.60 -19.66
C MET A 43 -24.71 8.90 -19.47
N THR A 44 -24.39 10.05 -18.88
CA THR A 44 -23.09 10.25 -18.25
C THR A 44 -22.89 9.13 -17.22
N PRO A 45 -21.74 8.42 -17.21
CA PRO A 45 -21.48 7.44 -16.17
C PRO A 45 -21.64 8.12 -14.82
N LYS A 46 -22.59 7.67 -14.00
CA LYS A 46 -22.71 8.16 -12.62
C LYS A 46 -21.37 7.88 -11.95
N ALA A 47 -20.73 8.93 -11.44
CA ALA A 47 -19.50 8.78 -10.68
C ALA A 47 -19.74 7.76 -9.56
N MET A 48 -18.83 6.78 -9.44
CA MET A 48 -18.98 5.79 -8.39
C MET A 48 -18.84 6.46 -7.02
N THR A 49 -19.55 5.91 -6.04
CA THR A 49 -19.57 6.41 -4.66
C THR A 49 -18.84 5.43 -3.76
N SER A 50 -18.46 5.88 -2.57
CA SER A 50 -17.77 5.02 -1.57
C SER A 50 -18.47 3.67 -1.39
N ALA A 51 -17.69 2.59 -1.50
CA ALA A 51 -18.05 1.21 -1.22
C ALA A 51 -18.62 1.00 0.19
N LEU A 52 -18.03 1.64 1.21
CA LEU A 52 -18.31 1.40 2.61
C LEU A 52 -19.38 2.34 3.19
N PHE A 53 -19.43 3.60 2.73
CA PHE A 53 -20.29 4.62 3.33
C PHE A 53 -21.02 5.44 2.27
N MET A 54 -22.36 5.44 2.35
CA MET A 54 -23.17 6.29 1.48
C MET A 54 -22.91 7.78 1.74
N GLY A 55 -22.98 8.58 0.68
CA GLY A 55 -22.77 10.02 0.73
C GLY A 55 -21.31 10.46 0.74
N LEU A 56 -20.35 9.51 0.73
CA LEU A 56 -18.94 9.83 0.54
C LEU A 56 -18.47 9.62 -0.90
N PRO A 57 -17.53 10.44 -1.39
CA PRO A 57 -16.93 10.21 -2.68
C PRO A 57 -16.08 8.93 -2.63
N MET A 58 -15.95 8.27 -3.78
CA MET A 58 -15.11 7.09 -3.91
C MET A 58 -13.64 7.37 -3.62
N SER A 59 -13.16 8.57 -3.95
CA SER A 59 -11.77 9.01 -3.72
C SER A 59 -11.35 8.93 -2.25
N ARG A 60 -12.30 8.94 -1.31
CA ARG A 60 -12.00 8.76 0.11
C ARG A 60 -11.54 7.34 0.45
N GLU A 61 -11.80 6.35 -0.39
CA GLU A 61 -11.42 4.96 -0.13
C GLU A 61 -10.04 4.65 -0.71
N GLY A 62 -9.13 4.20 0.16
CA GLY A 62 -7.86 3.63 -0.26
C GLY A 62 -7.94 2.11 -0.40
N SER A 63 -6.82 1.45 -0.13
CA SER A 63 -6.77 -0.01 0.00
C SER A 63 -7.49 -0.49 1.26
N GLY A 64 -7.97 -1.74 1.28
CA GLY A 64 -8.67 -2.27 2.44
C GLY A 64 -9.82 -1.39 2.89
N THR A 65 -9.84 -1.05 4.18
CA THR A 65 -10.79 -0.11 4.76
C THR A 65 -10.17 1.26 5.02
N SER A 66 -8.98 1.57 4.49
CA SER A 66 -8.25 2.81 4.74
C SER A 66 -8.90 4.04 4.10
N TRP A 67 -8.55 5.23 4.56
CA TRP A 67 -9.05 6.50 4.00
C TRP A 67 -7.95 7.35 3.37
N LEU A 68 -8.31 7.96 2.26
CA LEU A 68 -7.59 9.02 1.55
C LEU A 68 -8.35 10.35 1.69
N PRO A 69 -7.72 11.50 1.40
CA PRO A 69 -8.44 12.76 1.22
C PRO A 69 -9.48 12.66 0.10
N ASP A 70 -10.61 13.33 0.22
CA ASP A 70 -11.67 13.35 -0.78
C ASP A 70 -11.21 13.97 -2.11
N SER A 71 -10.23 14.87 -2.06
CA SER A 71 -9.62 15.49 -3.23
C SER A 71 -8.55 14.62 -3.89
N ALA A 72 -8.24 13.43 -3.35
CA ALA A 72 -7.25 12.54 -3.94
C ALA A 72 -7.65 12.15 -5.38
N PRO A 73 -6.69 12.14 -6.32
CA PRO A 73 -6.98 11.74 -7.69
C PRO A 73 -7.32 10.24 -7.74
N VAL A 74 -8.38 9.90 -8.48
CA VAL A 74 -8.76 8.50 -8.76
C VAL A 74 -8.32 8.17 -10.18
N LEU A 75 -7.14 7.55 -10.31
CA LEU A 75 -6.61 7.12 -11.60
C LEU A 75 -7.13 5.73 -11.94
N ALA A 76 -8.33 5.65 -12.49
CA ALA A 76 -8.96 4.38 -12.79
C ALA A 76 -9.90 4.46 -14.01
N TRP A 77 -10.04 3.33 -14.70
CA TRP A 77 -11.07 3.13 -15.71
C TRP A 77 -12.38 2.78 -15.02
N HIS A 78 -13.48 3.36 -15.50
CA HIS A 78 -14.82 3.15 -14.97
C HIS A 78 -15.75 2.68 -16.08
N ALA A 79 -16.63 1.74 -15.76
CA ALA A 79 -17.68 1.30 -16.67
C ALA A 79 -18.92 0.83 -15.94
N ALA A 80 -19.97 0.59 -16.71
CA ALA A 80 -21.18 -0.08 -16.26
C ALA A 80 -21.30 -1.46 -16.89
N ALA A 81 -21.77 -2.44 -16.13
CA ALA A 81 -22.21 -3.74 -16.63
C ALA A 81 -23.66 -3.96 -16.23
N GLY A 82 -24.58 -3.60 -17.13
CA GLY A 82 -26.00 -3.46 -16.79
C GLY A 82 -26.18 -2.43 -15.68
N SER A 83 -26.68 -2.87 -14.52
CA SER A 83 -26.88 -2.01 -13.35
C SER A 83 -25.70 -1.98 -12.38
N TRP A 84 -24.62 -2.71 -12.66
CA TRP A 84 -23.41 -2.72 -11.86
C TRP A 84 -22.47 -1.59 -12.26
N SER A 85 -21.80 -1.00 -11.28
CA SER A 85 -20.69 -0.09 -11.50
C SER A 85 -19.37 -0.83 -11.33
N LEU A 86 -18.50 -0.71 -12.31
CA LEU A 86 -17.18 -1.36 -12.35
C LEU A 86 -16.07 -0.32 -12.36
N MET A 87 -14.94 -0.66 -11.74
CA MET A 87 -13.69 0.07 -11.89
C MET A 87 -12.51 -0.86 -12.01
N ILE A 88 -11.55 -0.45 -12.83
CA ILE A 88 -10.25 -1.09 -12.97
C ILE A 88 -9.18 -0.04 -12.69
N HIS A 89 -8.32 -0.33 -11.73
CA HIS A 89 -7.19 0.51 -11.30
C HIS A 89 -5.95 -0.37 -11.29
N GLY A 90 -4.82 0.13 -11.74
CA GLY A 90 -3.64 -0.72 -11.91
C GLY A 90 -2.41 0.08 -12.28
N GLY A 91 -1.27 -0.59 -12.16
CA GLY A 91 0.03 -0.08 -12.58
C GLY A 91 0.88 -1.22 -13.12
N ALA A 92 1.71 -0.92 -14.12
CA ALA A 92 2.73 -1.81 -14.62
C ALA A 92 3.96 -0.98 -15.02
N PHE A 93 5.14 -1.43 -14.64
CA PHE A 93 6.38 -0.70 -14.85
C PHE A 93 7.37 -1.61 -15.55
N LEU A 94 8.08 -1.12 -16.56
CA LEU A 94 9.27 -1.80 -17.04
C LEU A 94 10.47 -1.13 -16.38
N ARG A 95 11.16 -1.86 -15.52
CA ARG A 95 12.15 -1.28 -14.62
C ARG A 95 13.51 -1.94 -14.81
N TYR A 96 14.54 -1.11 -14.82
CA TYR A 96 15.90 -1.50 -14.48
C TYR A 96 16.29 -0.82 -13.17
N THR A 97 16.60 -1.63 -12.15
CA THR A 97 17.05 -1.14 -10.85
C THR A 97 18.52 -1.49 -10.63
N SER A 98 19.31 -0.56 -10.09
CA SER A 98 20.69 -0.79 -9.67
C SER A 98 20.92 -0.16 -8.30
N GLN A 99 20.97 -1.03 -7.29
CA GLN A 99 21.09 -0.69 -5.86
C GLN A 99 22.56 -0.60 -5.39
N ASP A 100 23.50 -0.52 -6.33
CA ASP A 100 24.92 -0.19 -6.10
C ASP A 100 25.49 0.46 -7.37
N ALA A 101 24.84 1.53 -7.86
CA ALA A 101 25.25 2.21 -9.09
C ALA A 101 26.65 2.83 -8.97
N GLY A 102 27.12 3.09 -7.75
CA GLY A 102 28.49 3.53 -7.46
C GLY A 102 29.53 2.41 -7.48
N GLN A 103 29.10 1.15 -7.64
CA GLN A 103 29.93 -0.06 -7.69
C GLN A 103 30.91 -0.15 -6.53
N VAL A 104 30.42 0.09 -5.31
CA VAL A 104 31.23 -0.08 -4.10
C VAL A 104 31.48 -1.57 -3.82
N GLY A 105 30.56 -2.44 -4.26
CA GLY A 105 30.71 -3.90 -4.26
C GLY A 105 30.48 -4.56 -2.91
N LEU A 106 29.81 -3.88 -1.96
CA LEU A 106 29.58 -4.40 -0.60
C LEU A 106 28.21 -5.05 -0.41
N ARG A 107 27.15 -4.42 -0.93
CA ARG A 107 25.74 -4.81 -0.82
C ARG A 107 24.97 -4.27 -2.03
N GLY A 108 23.75 -4.74 -2.26
CA GLY A 108 22.89 -4.30 -3.35
C GLY A 108 22.83 -5.31 -4.49
N GLY A 109 22.50 -4.84 -5.68
CA GLY A 109 22.37 -5.65 -6.89
C GLY A 109 21.63 -4.90 -7.98
N ASP A 110 21.55 -5.50 -9.16
CA ASP A 110 20.82 -4.95 -10.29
C ASP A 110 19.86 -5.97 -10.90
N LYS A 111 18.83 -5.46 -11.59
CA LYS A 111 17.80 -6.29 -12.20
C LYS A 111 16.97 -5.55 -13.24
N PHE A 112 16.61 -6.27 -14.32
CA PHE A 112 15.45 -5.97 -15.13
C PHE A 112 14.23 -6.74 -14.63
N ASP A 113 13.13 -6.05 -14.39
CA ASP A 113 11.88 -6.64 -13.93
C ASP A 113 10.67 -5.79 -14.34
N ALA A 114 9.48 -6.25 -13.96
CA ALA A 114 8.25 -5.51 -14.23
C ALA A 114 7.23 -5.59 -13.09
N PRO A 115 7.36 -4.75 -12.04
CA PRO A 115 6.39 -4.63 -10.97
C PRO A 115 5.02 -4.29 -11.56
N ASN A 116 3.99 -4.99 -11.11
CA ASN A 116 2.65 -4.82 -11.66
C ASN A 116 1.54 -5.24 -10.70
N TRP A 117 0.39 -4.62 -10.86
CA TRP A 117 -0.82 -5.02 -10.18
C TRP A 117 -2.05 -4.48 -10.91
N VAL A 118 -3.18 -5.17 -10.73
CA VAL A 118 -4.49 -4.72 -11.19
C VAL A 118 -5.52 -5.00 -10.11
N MET A 119 -6.29 -3.97 -9.79
CA MET A 119 -7.44 -4.02 -8.91
C MET A 119 -8.71 -3.82 -9.74
N ILE A 120 -9.68 -4.71 -9.52
CA ILE A 120 -11.01 -4.65 -10.08
C ILE A 120 -11.99 -4.44 -8.93
N MET A 121 -12.89 -3.48 -9.08
CA MET A 121 -13.96 -3.23 -8.14
C MET A 121 -15.31 -3.36 -8.84
N ALA A 122 -16.26 -4.01 -8.18
CA ALA A 122 -17.61 -4.18 -8.68
C ALA A 122 -18.63 -3.84 -7.58
N GLN A 123 -19.53 -2.92 -7.91
CA GLN A 123 -20.61 -2.49 -7.03
C GLN A 123 -21.95 -2.82 -7.69
N PRO A 124 -22.75 -3.76 -7.13
CA PRO A 124 -24.12 -3.94 -7.55
C PRO A 124 -24.99 -2.72 -7.20
N PRO A 125 -26.22 -2.64 -7.74
CA PRO A 125 -27.21 -1.67 -7.30
C PRO A 125 -27.35 -1.67 -5.78
N ARG A 126 -27.39 -0.47 -5.21
CA ARG A 126 -27.55 -0.27 -3.77
C ARG A 126 -29.01 -0.08 -3.42
N GLY A 127 -29.43 -0.66 -2.31
CA GLY A 127 -30.72 -0.34 -1.70
C GLY A 127 -30.65 1.00 -0.96
N GLU A 128 -31.81 1.50 -0.54
CA GLU A 128 -31.93 2.80 0.16
C GLU A 128 -31.09 2.92 1.44
N LYS A 129 -30.72 1.78 2.04
CA LYS A 129 -30.03 1.73 3.33
C LYS A 129 -28.62 1.14 3.25
N GLY A 130 -28.21 0.58 2.12
CA GLY A 130 -26.91 -0.10 2.03
C GLY A 130 -26.69 -0.86 0.74
N GLY A 131 -25.48 -1.40 0.60
CA GLY A 131 -25.10 -2.15 -0.58
C GLY A 131 -23.80 -2.91 -0.41
N PHE A 132 -23.63 -3.89 -1.29
CA PHE A 132 -22.40 -4.67 -1.38
C PHE A 132 -21.35 -3.96 -2.23
N SER A 133 -20.09 -4.32 -2.03
CA SER A 133 -18.99 -4.03 -2.94
C SER A 133 -18.03 -5.22 -2.93
N PHE A 134 -17.52 -5.56 -4.10
CA PHE A 134 -16.56 -6.63 -4.30
C PHE A 134 -15.26 -6.03 -4.84
N ARG A 135 -14.12 -6.49 -4.34
CA ARG A 135 -12.81 -6.13 -4.90
C ARG A 135 -11.96 -7.37 -5.13
N GLY A 136 -11.21 -7.35 -6.21
CA GLY A 136 -10.14 -8.30 -6.48
C GLY A 136 -8.87 -7.55 -6.86
N MET A 137 -7.74 -7.90 -6.28
CA MET A 137 -6.44 -7.38 -6.65
C MET A 137 -5.51 -8.53 -7.02
N PHE A 138 -4.83 -8.38 -8.14
CA PHE A 138 -3.98 -9.40 -8.73
C PHE A 138 -2.62 -8.84 -9.11
N SER A 139 -1.58 -9.67 -8.99
CA SER A 139 -0.21 -9.32 -9.37
C SER A 139 0.45 -10.44 -10.16
N LEU A 140 1.29 -10.09 -11.13
CA LEU A 140 2.17 -11.02 -11.84
C LEU A 140 3.63 -10.88 -11.38
N ASP A 141 3.90 -10.22 -10.27
CA ASP A 141 5.25 -9.97 -9.74
C ASP A 141 6.06 -11.26 -9.63
N ARG A 142 5.44 -12.37 -9.20
CA ARG A 142 6.16 -13.66 -9.13
C ARG A 142 6.75 -14.12 -10.47
N LEU A 143 6.11 -13.76 -11.59
CA LEU A 143 6.55 -14.09 -12.95
C LEU A 143 7.58 -13.08 -13.48
N THR A 144 7.41 -11.79 -13.17
CA THR A 144 8.25 -10.70 -13.70
C THR A 144 9.48 -10.41 -12.83
N GLU A 145 9.38 -10.66 -11.53
CA GLU A 145 10.43 -10.45 -10.52
C GLU A 145 11.00 -11.78 -9.99
N GLY A 146 10.41 -12.93 -10.27
CA GLY A 146 10.89 -14.20 -9.73
C GLY A 146 10.67 -14.34 -8.21
N GLY A 147 11.23 -15.39 -7.60
CA GLY A 147 10.88 -15.77 -6.21
C GLY A 147 11.50 -14.88 -5.14
N GLY A 148 12.79 -14.54 -5.30
CA GLY A 148 13.46 -13.59 -4.41
C GLY A 148 13.17 -12.12 -4.75
N GLY A 149 12.15 -11.83 -5.56
CA GLY A 149 11.73 -10.49 -5.98
C GLY A 149 12.86 -9.63 -6.54
N TYR A 150 12.97 -8.37 -6.12
CA TYR A 150 13.92 -7.40 -6.68
C TYR A 150 14.91 -6.82 -5.67
N PRO A 151 16.11 -6.37 -6.10
CA PRO A 151 17.06 -5.69 -5.23
C PRO A 151 16.48 -4.38 -4.69
N LEU A 152 16.51 -4.20 -3.37
CA LEU A 152 16.13 -2.97 -2.69
C LEU A 152 17.00 -2.81 -1.43
N LEU A 153 18.05 -1.98 -1.54
CA LEU A 153 19.05 -1.85 -0.48
C LEU A 153 18.39 -1.41 0.84
N PHE A 154 18.79 -2.04 1.95
CA PHE A 154 18.23 -1.87 3.30
C PHE A 154 16.84 -2.45 3.53
N GLN A 155 16.24 -3.11 2.53
CA GLN A 155 15.00 -3.84 2.73
C GLN A 155 15.23 -5.15 3.47
N THR A 156 14.29 -5.49 4.35
CA THR A 156 14.25 -6.74 5.11
C THR A 156 12.78 -7.14 5.26
N GLY A 157 12.50 -8.43 5.21
CA GLY A 157 11.18 -8.99 5.46
C GLY A 157 10.94 -10.24 4.63
N GLU A 158 10.12 -11.16 5.15
CA GLU A 158 9.81 -12.45 4.53
C GLU A 158 11.06 -13.31 4.19
N SER A 159 10.81 -14.45 3.54
CA SER A 159 11.84 -15.43 3.16
C SER A 159 11.70 -15.87 1.71
N TRP A 160 12.78 -16.43 1.17
CA TRP A 160 12.77 -17.18 -0.07
C TRP A 160 13.72 -18.38 0.03
N GLN A 161 13.21 -19.57 -0.30
CA GLN A 161 13.91 -20.85 -0.13
C GLN A 161 14.35 -21.10 1.31
N GLY A 162 13.56 -20.66 2.29
CA GLY A 162 13.84 -20.81 3.71
C GLY A 162 14.92 -19.87 4.27
N GLU A 163 15.38 -18.92 3.47
CA GLU A 163 16.37 -17.91 3.87
C GLU A 163 15.75 -16.52 3.94
N ALA A 164 16.18 -15.71 4.90
CA ALA A 164 15.67 -14.36 5.06
C ALA A 164 16.03 -13.49 3.85
N LEU A 165 15.07 -12.68 3.37
CA LEU A 165 15.38 -11.69 2.35
C LEU A 165 16.02 -10.45 2.98
N VAL A 166 17.25 -10.17 2.56
CA VAL A 166 18.03 -8.99 2.95
C VAL A 166 18.44 -8.24 1.70
N ASP A 167 18.26 -6.92 1.71
CA ASP A 167 18.44 -6.00 0.56
C ASP A 167 17.57 -6.34 -0.65
N ARG A 168 16.41 -6.94 -0.39
CA ARG A 168 15.46 -7.38 -1.40
C ARG A 168 14.04 -7.18 -0.92
N GLN A 169 13.16 -6.91 -1.86
CA GLN A 169 11.72 -6.92 -1.64
C GLN A 169 11.14 -8.17 -2.31
N HIS A 170 10.29 -8.89 -1.59
CA HIS A 170 9.56 -10.05 -2.12
C HIS A 170 8.46 -9.61 -3.10
N PRO A 171 8.08 -10.45 -4.07
CA PRO A 171 6.94 -10.20 -4.94
C PRO A 171 5.63 -10.29 -4.14
N HIS A 172 4.56 -9.68 -4.66
CA HIS A 172 3.22 -9.95 -4.17
C HIS A 172 2.72 -11.33 -4.65
N ASP A 173 1.78 -11.89 -3.87
CA ASP A 173 0.95 -13.02 -4.27
C ASP A 173 0.07 -12.68 -5.48
N LEU A 174 -0.21 -13.69 -6.32
CA LEU A 174 -1.09 -13.58 -7.48
C LEU A 174 -2.45 -13.00 -7.10
N PHE A 175 -2.96 -13.38 -5.94
CA PHE A 175 -4.15 -12.80 -5.33
C PHE A 175 -3.68 -11.95 -4.15
N SER A 176 -3.80 -10.64 -4.26
CA SER A 176 -3.41 -9.70 -3.20
C SER A 176 -4.62 -9.16 -2.43
N GLU A 177 -5.81 -9.20 -3.05
CA GLU A 177 -7.09 -8.97 -2.36
C GLU A 177 -8.20 -9.77 -3.07
N LEU A 178 -9.07 -10.42 -2.30
CA LEU A 178 -10.38 -10.90 -2.74
C LEU A 178 -11.36 -10.62 -1.61
N SER A 179 -12.16 -9.59 -1.79
CA SER A 179 -12.97 -9.07 -0.70
C SER A 179 -14.42 -8.80 -1.07
N VAL A 180 -15.25 -8.89 -0.04
CA VAL A 180 -16.63 -8.43 -0.04
C VAL A 180 -16.82 -7.49 1.13
N SER A 181 -17.54 -6.41 0.90
CA SER A 181 -17.98 -5.51 1.95
C SER A 181 -19.47 -5.22 1.83
N TYR A 182 -20.09 -4.94 2.96
CA TYR A 182 -21.45 -4.44 3.05
C TYR A 182 -21.47 -3.18 3.90
N GLY A 183 -21.83 -2.06 3.28
CA GLY A 183 -22.01 -0.78 3.94
C GLY A 183 -23.49 -0.49 4.20
N ARG A 184 -23.82 0.06 5.37
CA ARG A 184 -25.18 0.47 5.73
C ARG A 184 -25.19 1.89 6.29
N SER A 185 -26.03 2.75 5.73
CA SER A 185 -26.30 4.08 6.30
C SER A 185 -27.22 3.96 7.51
N LEU A 186 -26.90 4.72 8.56
CA LEU A 186 -27.74 4.93 9.74
C LEU A 186 -28.36 6.34 9.75
N GLY A 187 -28.04 7.17 8.76
CA GLY A 187 -28.48 8.56 8.61
C GLY A 187 -27.53 9.34 7.68
N PRO A 188 -27.72 10.65 7.52
CA PRO A 188 -26.88 11.49 6.65
C PRO A 188 -25.40 11.52 7.08
N ASP A 189 -25.16 11.48 8.39
CA ASP A 189 -23.82 11.63 8.98
C ASP A 189 -23.22 10.32 9.50
N ALA A 190 -23.98 9.21 9.51
CA ALA A 190 -23.59 7.99 10.20
C ALA A 190 -23.76 6.75 9.33
N GLY A 191 -22.85 5.80 9.47
CA GLY A 191 -22.92 4.52 8.79
C GLY A 191 -22.04 3.46 9.46
N ILE A 192 -22.35 2.20 9.18
CA ILE A 192 -21.59 1.04 9.62
C ILE A 192 -21.21 0.19 8.41
N PHE A 193 -20.15 -0.59 8.53
CA PHE A 193 -19.78 -1.56 7.50
C PHE A 193 -19.23 -2.84 8.10
N LEU A 194 -19.28 -3.89 7.28
CA LEU A 194 -18.55 -5.14 7.47
C LEU A 194 -17.73 -5.40 6.20
N TYR A 195 -16.50 -5.85 6.38
CA TYR A 195 -15.54 -6.19 5.32
C TYR A 195 -14.94 -7.56 5.62
N PHE A 196 -14.90 -8.42 4.61
CA PHE A 196 -14.22 -9.71 4.66
C PHE A 196 -13.27 -9.83 3.47
N GLY A 197 -12.02 -10.21 3.71
CA GLY A 197 -11.00 -10.41 2.69
C GLY A 197 -10.28 -11.75 2.85
N PHE A 198 -10.07 -12.45 1.74
CA PHE A 198 -9.27 -13.67 1.68
C PHE A 198 -8.56 -13.80 0.32
N PRO A 199 -7.43 -13.10 0.09
CA PRO A 199 -6.75 -12.20 1.03
C PRO A 199 -7.39 -10.80 1.13
N GLY A 200 -6.92 -9.98 2.07
CA GLY A 200 -7.32 -8.59 2.22
C GLY A 200 -6.49 -7.82 3.25
N GLU A 201 -6.91 -6.59 3.55
CA GLU A 201 -6.17 -5.67 4.41
C GLU A 201 -6.93 -5.41 5.73
N PRO A 202 -6.32 -5.66 6.91
CA PRO A 202 -6.91 -5.31 8.20
C PRO A 202 -6.82 -3.81 8.48
N ALA A 203 -7.56 -3.36 9.49
CA ALA A 203 -7.55 -1.99 10.01
C ALA A 203 -6.23 -1.68 10.76
N LEU A 204 -5.10 -1.74 10.06
CA LEU A 204 -3.76 -1.55 10.61
C LEU A 204 -2.86 -0.90 9.57
N GLY A 205 -2.46 0.34 9.81
CA GLY A 205 -1.60 1.08 8.89
C GLY A 205 -2.32 2.13 8.04
N PRO A 206 -1.53 2.94 7.32
CA PRO A 206 -2.00 3.77 6.20
C PRO A 206 -2.51 2.91 5.04
N PRO A 207 -3.12 3.51 4.00
CA PRO A 207 -3.30 2.83 2.72
C PRO A 207 -1.99 2.16 2.26
N ALA A 208 -2.07 0.97 1.68
CA ALA A 208 -0.95 0.25 1.12
C ALA A 208 -0.20 1.13 0.11
N PHE A 209 1.13 1.08 0.11
CA PHE A 209 1.99 2.04 -0.61
C PHE A 209 1.65 2.16 -2.10
N MET A 210 1.22 1.08 -2.76
CA MET A 210 0.82 1.08 -4.17
C MET A 210 -0.44 1.91 -4.45
N HIS A 211 -1.29 2.10 -3.44
CA HIS A 211 -2.53 2.87 -3.52
C HIS A 211 -2.36 4.32 -3.03
N ARG A 212 -1.13 4.77 -2.71
CA ARG A 212 -0.88 6.15 -2.27
C ARG A 212 -0.64 7.06 -3.49
N PRO A 213 -1.49 8.08 -3.71
CA PRO A 213 -1.29 9.04 -4.79
C PRO A 213 0.09 9.72 -4.81
N SER A 214 0.73 9.84 -3.64
CA SER A 214 2.00 10.52 -3.42
C SER A 214 3.24 9.74 -3.84
N SER A 215 3.06 8.50 -4.33
CA SER A 215 4.13 7.67 -4.85
C SER A 215 3.70 6.78 -6.02
N LEU A 216 2.65 7.14 -6.75
CA LEU A 216 2.11 6.33 -7.85
C LEU A 216 3.12 6.08 -8.97
N SER A 217 4.07 7.00 -9.17
CA SER A 217 5.11 6.88 -10.20
C SER A 217 6.31 6.02 -9.76
N ASN A 218 6.40 5.64 -8.48
CA ASN A 218 7.50 4.85 -7.96
C ASN A 218 7.06 3.40 -7.70
N PRO A 219 7.55 2.42 -8.47
CA PRO A 219 7.21 1.01 -8.28
C PRO A 219 7.88 0.38 -7.05
N ASP A 220 8.84 1.05 -6.41
CA ASP A 220 9.56 0.49 -5.28
C ASP A 220 8.74 0.63 -3.98
N ALA A 221 8.55 -0.50 -3.29
CA ALA A 221 8.09 -0.54 -1.91
C ALA A 221 8.93 0.42 -1.02
N PRO A 222 8.30 1.15 -0.08
CA PRO A 222 9.03 1.88 0.94
C PRO A 222 9.92 0.92 1.76
N LEU A 223 11.09 1.40 2.16
CA LEU A 223 11.94 0.69 3.12
C LEU A 223 11.20 0.40 4.43
N GLY A 224 10.26 1.27 4.80
CA GLY A 224 9.40 1.08 5.98
C GLY A 224 8.28 0.04 5.83
N HIS A 225 8.12 -0.64 4.69
CA HIS A 225 6.92 -1.44 4.37
C HIS A 225 6.52 -2.45 5.48
N HIS A 226 7.44 -3.30 5.94
CA HIS A 226 7.21 -4.28 7.03
C HIS A 226 7.06 -3.66 8.42
N LEU A 227 7.15 -2.33 8.55
CA LEU A 227 6.91 -1.58 9.78
C LEU A 227 5.63 -0.73 9.70
N GLN A 228 4.98 -0.68 8.54
CA GLN A 228 3.90 0.25 8.24
C GLN A 228 2.65 -0.49 7.74
N ASP A 229 2.74 -1.18 6.61
CA ASP A 229 1.58 -1.61 5.82
C ASP A 229 1.71 -3.04 5.24
N SER A 230 2.68 -3.86 5.65
CA SER A 230 2.85 -5.24 5.13
C SER A 230 1.64 -6.16 5.29
N THR A 231 0.72 -5.87 6.22
CA THR A 231 -0.47 -6.71 6.44
C THR A 231 -1.54 -6.59 5.34
N HIS A 232 -1.33 -5.79 4.30
CA HIS A 232 -2.33 -5.52 3.26
C HIS A 232 -2.69 -6.70 2.34
N ILE A 233 -1.90 -7.78 2.37
CA ILE A 233 -2.11 -9.02 1.59
C ILE A 233 -2.47 -10.23 2.48
N THR A 234 -3.08 -9.99 3.64
CA THR A 234 -3.33 -11.04 4.62
C THR A 234 -4.40 -12.03 4.17
N PHE A 235 -4.09 -13.33 4.23
CA PHE A 235 -5.04 -14.41 4.00
C PHE A 235 -5.96 -14.62 5.23
N GLY A 236 -7.09 -13.91 5.21
CA GLY A 236 -8.15 -14.02 6.21
C GLY A 236 -8.22 -12.78 7.08
N VAL A 237 -9.16 -11.91 6.75
CA VAL A 237 -9.42 -10.65 7.44
C VAL A 237 -10.92 -10.48 7.60
N LEU A 238 -11.36 -10.16 8.82
CA LEU A 238 -12.71 -9.67 9.09
C LEU A 238 -12.60 -8.32 9.79
N THR A 239 -13.18 -7.29 9.18
CA THR A 239 -13.15 -5.91 9.68
C THR A 239 -14.56 -5.38 9.84
N GLY A 240 -14.86 -4.82 11.01
CA GLY A 240 -16.09 -4.09 11.27
C GLY A 240 -15.79 -2.65 11.64
N GLY A 241 -16.63 -1.72 11.24
CA GLY A 241 -16.41 -0.32 11.58
C GLY A 241 -17.63 0.56 11.46
N ALA A 242 -17.49 1.77 11.98
CA ALA A 242 -18.52 2.80 11.99
C ALA A 242 -17.91 4.16 11.67
N ARG A 243 -18.72 4.99 11.02
CA ARG A 243 -18.40 6.39 10.72
C ARG A 243 -19.42 7.29 11.39
N TYR A 244 -18.93 8.42 11.90
CA TYR A 244 -19.74 9.60 12.22
C TYR A 244 -19.05 10.85 11.66
N LYS A 245 -19.70 11.53 10.72
CA LYS A 245 -19.20 12.71 10.02
C LYS A 245 -17.82 12.48 9.41
N GLN A 246 -16.79 13.17 9.88
CA GLN A 246 -15.41 13.08 9.39
C GLN A 246 -14.60 11.99 10.08
N LEU A 247 -15.16 11.33 11.11
CA LEU A 247 -14.48 10.35 11.94
C LEU A 247 -14.93 8.93 11.55
N LYS A 248 -13.99 8.00 11.51
CA LYS A 248 -14.26 6.56 11.40
C LYS A 248 -13.41 5.79 12.39
N PHE A 249 -14.02 4.77 12.96
CA PHE A 249 -13.35 3.74 13.74
C PHE A 249 -13.60 2.38 13.08
N ASP A 250 -12.55 1.59 12.92
CA ASP A 250 -12.63 0.23 12.41
C ASP A 250 -11.66 -0.70 13.15
N ALA A 251 -12.07 -1.95 13.32
CA ALA A 251 -11.29 -2.97 14.01
C ALA A 251 -11.35 -4.30 13.25
N SER A 252 -10.27 -5.06 13.33
CA SER A 252 -10.09 -6.30 12.59
C SER A 252 -9.68 -7.46 13.48
N VAL A 253 -10.13 -8.66 13.10
CA VAL A 253 -9.49 -9.92 13.42
C VAL A 253 -8.93 -10.52 12.15
N PHE A 254 -7.69 -10.99 12.18
CA PHE A 254 -6.98 -11.41 10.97
C PHE A 254 -5.88 -12.43 11.26
N THR A 255 -5.31 -13.02 10.21
CA THR A 255 -4.13 -13.89 10.27
C THR A 255 -2.86 -13.05 10.41
N GLY A 256 -2.11 -13.16 11.51
CA GLY A 256 -0.90 -12.35 11.72
C GLY A 256 0.27 -12.75 10.84
N ARG A 257 0.32 -14.03 10.46
CA ARG A 257 1.35 -14.65 9.61
C ARG A 257 1.37 -14.01 8.22
N GLU A 258 2.53 -13.55 7.78
CA GLU A 258 2.76 -13.10 6.40
C GLU A 258 2.60 -14.27 5.42
N PRO A 259 2.21 -14.01 4.16
CA PRO A 259 2.04 -15.07 3.17
C PRO A 259 3.30 -15.92 2.98
N ASP A 260 3.12 -17.19 2.62
CA ASP A 260 4.22 -18.09 2.35
C ASP A 260 4.92 -17.82 1.01
N GLU A 261 5.97 -18.59 0.70
CA GLU A 261 6.76 -18.40 -0.52
C GLU A 261 6.02 -18.81 -1.80
N ASN A 262 4.90 -19.52 -1.71
CA ASN A 262 4.09 -20.01 -2.81
C ASN A 262 3.06 -18.97 -3.27
N ARG A 263 3.55 -17.99 -4.02
CA ARG A 263 2.79 -16.82 -4.52
C ARG A 263 1.62 -17.09 -5.47
N PHE A 264 1.29 -18.34 -5.76
CA PHE A 264 0.13 -18.69 -6.60
C PHE A 264 -1.01 -19.34 -5.81
N GLY A 265 -0.77 -19.63 -4.53
CA GLY A 265 -1.69 -20.38 -3.68
C GLY A 265 -2.61 -19.50 -2.83
N PHE A 266 -3.28 -20.17 -1.90
CA PHE A 266 -4.03 -19.54 -0.81
C PHE A 266 -3.53 -20.09 0.51
N ASP A 267 -3.22 -19.19 1.42
CA ASP A 267 -2.74 -19.58 2.73
C ASP A 267 -3.89 -19.86 3.70
N ARG A 268 -3.58 -20.63 4.74
CA ARG A 268 -4.58 -20.99 5.75
C ARG A 268 -4.95 -19.75 6.59
N PRO A 269 -6.23 -19.35 6.65
CA PRO A 269 -6.66 -18.30 7.55
C PRO A 269 -6.62 -18.77 9.02
N ARG A 270 -6.08 -17.94 9.91
CA ARG A 270 -5.86 -18.25 11.33
C ARG A 270 -6.68 -17.39 12.28
N PHE A 271 -6.98 -16.14 11.90
CA PHE A 271 -7.71 -15.17 12.74
C PHE A 271 -7.16 -15.07 14.17
N ASP A 272 -5.83 -15.08 14.31
CA ASP A 272 -5.10 -15.13 15.58
C ASP A 272 -4.54 -13.77 16.03
N SER A 273 -4.83 -12.73 15.24
CA SER A 273 -4.30 -11.37 15.38
C SER A 273 -5.44 -10.36 15.33
N TRP A 274 -5.19 -9.15 15.86
CA TRP A 274 -6.20 -8.11 15.93
C TRP A 274 -5.63 -6.71 15.76
N SER A 275 -6.46 -5.78 15.31
CA SER A 275 -6.10 -4.37 15.21
C SER A 275 -7.28 -3.44 15.37
N ALA A 276 -7.00 -2.18 15.64
CA ALA A 276 -7.96 -1.09 15.60
C ALA A 276 -7.34 0.15 14.96
N ARG A 277 -8.14 0.91 14.22
CA ARG A 277 -7.76 2.15 13.56
C ARG A 277 -8.80 3.23 13.79
N LEU A 278 -8.32 4.44 14.06
CA LEU A 278 -9.10 5.66 14.04
C LEU A 278 -8.66 6.49 12.83
N SER A 279 -9.60 6.94 12.02
CA SER A 279 -9.36 7.81 10.86
C SER A 279 -10.17 9.10 10.96
N LEU A 280 -9.57 10.21 10.52
CA LEU A 280 -10.19 11.54 10.50
C LEU A 280 -9.86 12.26 9.19
N ASN A 281 -10.90 12.71 8.47
CA ASN A 281 -10.75 13.63 7.34
C ASN A 281 -11.26 15.02 7.74
N PRO A 282 -10.45 15.89 8.36
CA PRO A 282 -10.92 17.18 8.87
C PRO A 282 -11.33 18.15 7.76
N SER A 283 -10.89 17.89 6.53
CA SER A 283 -11.30 18.58 5.30
C SER A 283 -11.20 17.61 4.12
N ASP A 284 -11.60 18.07 2.94
CA ASP A 284 -11.50 17.29 1.70
C ASP A 284 -10.04 17.06 1.25
N HIS A 285 -9.08 17.77 1.84
CA HIS A 285 -7.67 17.77 1.44
C HIS A 285 -6.75 17.00 2.38
N VAL A 286 -7.27 16.50 3.50
CA VAL A 286 -6.47 15.89 4.57
C VAL A 286 -7.11 14.60 5.03
N ALA A 287 -6.30 13.54 5.16
CA ALA A 287 -6.67 12.31 5.84
C ALA A 287 -5.62 11.97 6.90
N LEU A 288 -6.09 11.65 8.10
CA LEU A 288 -5.28 11.27 9.25
C LEU A 288 -5.69 9.88 9.70
N GLN A 289 -4.75 9.09 10.18
CA GLN A 289 -5.06 7.89 10.94
C GLN A 289 -4.04 7.59 12.04
N VAL A 290 -4.50 6.90 13.06
CA VAL A 290 -3.66 6.18 14.03
C VAL A 290 -4.22 4.77 14.18
N SER A 291 -3.34 3.78 14.22
CA SER A 291 -3.73 2.38 14.36
C SER A 291 -2.78 1.63 15.28
N HIS A 292 -3.30 0.61 15.95
CA HIS A 292 -2.52 -0.33 16.74
C HIS A 292 -3.01 -1.75 16.51
N GLY A 293 -2.10 -2.71 16.50
CA GLY A 293 -2.43 -4.11 16.36
C GLY A 293 -1.41 -5.05 16.99
N PHE A 294 -1.88 -6.24 17.33
CA PHE A 294 -1.09 -7.37 17.76
C PHE A 294 -1.07 -8.39 16.62
N LEU A 295 0.13 -8.75 16.17
CA LEU A 295 0.40 -9.76 15.17
C LEU A 295 1.03 -10.95 15.87
N ARG A 296 0.29 -12.06 15.88
CA ARG A 296 0.81 -13.32 16.39
C ARG A 296 1.75 -13.91 15.37
N SER A 297 3.00 -14.16 15.77
CA SER A 297 3.94 -14.97 14.98
C SER A 297 3.98 -14.58 13.48
N PRO A 298 4.27 -13.31 13.13
CA PRO A 298 4.14 -12.83 11.75
C PRO A 298 5.19 -13.41 10.80
N GLU A 299 6.42 -13.60 11.27
CA GLU A 299 7.57 -14.00 10.45
C GLU A 299 7.71 -15.53 10.37
N ALA A 300 7.93 -16.06 9.16
CA ALA A 300 8.22 -17.48 8.89
C ALA A 300 9.36 -18.02 9.77
N LEU A 301 10.46 -17.27 9.80
CA LEU A 301 11.74 -17.67 10.39
C LEU A 301 11.85 -17.34 11.89
N GLU A 302 10.88 -16.60 12.44
CA GLU A 302 10.80 -16.31 13.88
C GLU A 302 9.43 -16.73 14.44
N PRO A 303 9.08 -18.04 14.41
CA PRO A 303 7.71 -18.50 14.73
C PRO A 303 7.28 -18.27 16.18
N ASP A 304 8.21 -18.03 17.10
CA ASP A 304 7.90 -17.78 18.51
C ASP A 304 7.84 -16.29 18.87
N VAL A 305 8.00 -15.40 17.89
CA VAL A 305 8.02 -13.96 18.09
C VAL A 305 6.66 -13.36 17.77
N ASP A 306 6.07 -12.68 18.74
CA ASP A 306 4.91 -11.81 18.51
C ASP A 306 5.31 -10.35 18.34
N VAL A 307 4.57 -9.61 17.52
CA VAL A 307 4.83 -8.19 17.22
C VAL A 307 3.62 -7.35 17.59
N ARG A 308 3.84 -6.21 18.23
CA ARG A 308 2.84 -5.14 18.34
C ARG A 308 3.25 -3.99 17.43
N ARG A 309 2.36 -3.63 16.50
CA ARG A 309 2.58 -2.56 15.53
C ARG A 309 1.70 -1.35 15.86
N THR A 310 2.31 -0.18 15.93
CA THR A 310 1.61 1.11 16.00
C THR A 310 1.99 1.94 14.79
N THR A 311 1.01 2.58 14.16
CA THR A 311 1.27 3.51 13.06
C THR A 311 0.47 4.79 13.22
N ALA A 312 0.99 5.87 12.64
CA ALA A 312 0.24 7.08 12.38
C ALA A 312 0.59 7.62 11.00
N SER A 313 -0.37 8.22 10.31
CA SER A 313 -0.10 8.84 9.01
C SER A 313 -0.93 10.09 8.76
N LEU A 314 -0.38 10.96 7.91
CA LEU A 314 -1.02 12.15 7.36
C LEU A 314 -0.90 12.08 5.83
N ILE A 315 -2.02 12.19 5.14
CA ILE A 315 -2.08 12.30 3.69
C ILE A 315 -2.70 13.64 3.36
N MET A 316 -2.02 14.41 2.51
CA MET A 316 -2.48 15.70 2.00
C MET A 316 -2.66 15.61 0.50
N SER A 317 -3.74 16.17 -0.01
CA SER A 317 -4.02 16.27 -1.44
C SER A 317 -4.45 17.68 -1.79
N ARG A 318 -3.82 18.25 -2.82
CA ARG A 318 -4.09 19.58 -3.35
C ARG A 318 -4.24 19.50 -4.87
N PRO A 319 -5.47 19.52 -5.39
CA PRO A 319 -5.70 19.73 -6.80
C PRO A 319 -5.09 21.07 -7.23
N LEU A 320 -4.30 21.10 -8.30
CA LEU A 320 -3.62 22.31 -8.78
C LEU A 320 -4.41 22.96 -9.92
N ARG A 321 -4.72 22.17 -10.94
CA ARG A 321 -5.54 22.53 -12.11
C ARG A 321 -6.09 21.25 -12.74
N LYS A 322 -6.95 21.36 -13.76
CA LYS A 322 -7.46 20.17 -14.46
C LYS A 322 -6.29 19.30 -14.98
N GLY A 323 -6.24 18.06 -14.52
CA GLY A 323 -5.20 17.08 -14.86
C GLY A 323 -3.85 17.33 -14.19
N ALA A 324 -3.81 18.08 -13.08
CA ALA A 324 -2.61 18.24 -12.28
C ALA A 324 -2.94 18.29 -10.79
N ASP A 325 -2.24 17.49 -10.01
CA ASP A 325 -2.52 17.24 -8.60
C ASP A 325 -1.21 17.15 -7.84
N TRP A 326 -1.21 17.57 -6.58
CA TRP A 326 -0.07 17.41 -5.69
C TRP A 326 -0.52 16.68 -4.44
N THR A 327 0.15 15.57 -4.13
CA THR A 327 -0.14 14.76 -2.96
C THR A 327 1.12 14.46 -2.16
N THR A 328 0.97 14.37 -0.84
CA THR A 328 2.07 14.12 0.10
C THR A 328 1.57 13.17 1.17
N THR A 329 2.35 12.13 1.47
CA THR A 329 2.09 11.23 2.60
C THR A 329 3.25 11.26 3.59
N LEU A 330 2.92 11.37 4.87
CA LEU A 330 3.82 11.15 5.99
C LEU A 330 3.36 9.91 6.75
N VAL A 331 4.27 8.99 7.04
CA VAL A 331 3.99 7.79 7.85
C VAL A 331 5.04 7.65 8.93
N TRP A 332 4.57 7.35 10.13
CA TRP A 332 5.38 6.80 11.21
C TRP A 332 4.88 5.39 11.54
N GLY A 333 5.80 4.44 11.65
CA GLY A 333 5.50 3.07 12.06
C GLY A 333 6.48 2.61 13.13
N VAL A 334 6.00 1.82 14.08
CA VAL A 334 6.84 1.17 15.09
C VAL A 334 6.38 -0.25 15.34
N ASN A 335 7.33 -1.20 15.30
CA ASN A 335 7.15 -2.55 15.78
C ASN A 335 7.84 -2.71 17.13
N THR A 336 7.15 -3.35 18.08
CA THR A 336 7.70 -3.73 19.39
C THR A 336 7.58 -5.24 19.57
N VAL A 337 8.64 -5.83 20.12
CA VAL A 337 8.77 -7.26 20.46
C VAL A 337 9.23 -7.33 21.91
N SER A 338 8.75 -8.29 22.69
CA SER A 338 8.98 -8.35 24.15
C SER A 338 10.45 -8.24 24.56
N ASP A 339 11.35 -8.90 23.82
CA ASP A 339 12.76 -9.04 24.21
C ASP A 339 13.72 -8.21 23.32
N ARG A 340 13.20 -7.25 22.54
CA ARG A 340 14.01 -6.45 21.60
C ARG A 340 13.62 -4.98 21.64
N PRO A 341 14.57 -4.06 21.38
CA PRO A 341 14.25 -2.65 21.22
C PRO A 341 13.19 -2.43 20.14
N ALA A 342 12.36 -1.40 20.35
CA ALA A 342 11.41 -0.95 19.34
C ALA A 342 12.14 -0.56 18.05
N THR A 343 11.56 -0.91 16.91
CA THR A 343 12.08 -0.55 15.59
C THR A 343 11.15 0.47 14.96
N HIS A 344 11.69 1.64 14.62
CA HIS A 344 10.92 2.74 14.04
C HIS A 344 11.19 2.88 12.54
N SER A 345 10.15 3.33 11.83
CA SER A 345 10.25 3.87 10.48
C SER A 345 9.59 5.23 10.37
N LEU A 346 10.14 6.08 9.53
CA LEU A 346 9.55 7.34 9.09
C LEU A 346 9.63 7.38 7.56
N LEU A 347 8.52 7.76 6.94
CA LEU A 347 8.40 7.94 5.50
C LEU A 347 7.79 9.32 5.25
N ALA A 348 8.39 10.05 4.31
CA ALA A 348 7.76 11.18 3.67
C ALA A 348 7.89 11.00 2.16
N ASP A 349 6.77 10.85 1.45
CA ASP A 349 6.73 10.87 -0.01
C ASP A 349 5.82 11.98 -0.52
N SER A 350 6.14 12.49 -1.71
CA SER A 350 5.39 13.56 -2.34
C SER A 350 5.48 13.44 -3.85
N GLU A 351 4.34 13.57 -4.52
CA GLU A 351 4.23 13.54 -5.97
C GLU A 351 3.37 14.70 -6.48
N ALA A 352 3.95 15.48 -7.39
CA ALA A 352 3.24 16.47 -8.19
C ALA A 352 3.08 15.94 -9.62
N GLN A 353 1.84 15.65 -10.00
CA GLN A 353 1.48 15.13 -11.32
C GLN A 353 1.01 16.26 -12.25
N PHE A 354 1.41 16.20 -13.51
CA PHE A 354 1.11 17.15 -14.59
C PHE A 354 0.73 16.38 -15.86
N GLY A 355 -0.51 15.89 -15.92
CA GLY A 355 -0.98 15.04 -17.01
C GLY A 355 -0.24 13.71 -17.04
N ARG A 356 0.66 13.53 -18.02
CA ARG A 356 1.46 12.31 -18.19
C ARG A 356 2.82 12.33 -17.52
N ALA A 357 3.25 13.49 -17.02
CA ALA A 357 4.51 13.65 -16.31
C ALA A 357 4.24 13.79 -14.81
N SER A 358 5.19 13.39 -13.98
CA SER A 358 5.19 13.71 -12.55
C SER A 358 6.59 14.00 -12.04
N VAL A 359 6.65 14.72 -10.92
CA VAL A 359 7.85 14.93 -10.13
C VAL A 359 7.60 14.30 -8.77
N TYR A 360 8.48 13.40 -8.38
CA TYR A 360 8.35 12.61 -7.17
C TYR A 360 9.59 12.74 -6.30
N ALA A 361 9.39 12.73 -4.98
CA ALA A 361 10.44 12.66 -3.99
C ALA A 361 10.01 11.77 -2.81
N ARG A 362 10.94 10.98 -2.29
CA ARG A 362 10.76 10.20 -1.06
C ARG A 362 11.99 10.31 -0.16
N VAL A 363 11.73 10.45 1.14
CA VAL A 363 12.73 10.43 2.21
C VAL A 363 12.29 9.38 3.22
N GLU A 364 13.22 8.51 3.59
CA GLU A 364 12.96 7.40 4.50
C GLU A 364 14.00 7.31 5.59
N PHE A 365 13.55 6.98 6.78
CA PHE A 365 14.38 6.52 7.88
C PHE A 365 13.81 5.19 8.35
N VAL A 366 14.66 4.17 8.45
CA VAL A 366 14.27 2.86 8.95
C VAL A 366 15.32 2.34 9.92
N GLN A 367 14.87 1.86 11.07
CA GLN A 367 15.71 1.11 11.99
C GLN A 367 15.60 -0.37 11.68
N ARG A 368 16.75 -1.02 11.53
CA ARG A 368 16.88 -2.46 11.39
C ARG A 368 17.59 -3.03 12.61
N GLN A 369 17.24 -4.24 12.98
CA GLN A 369 18.03 -5.00 13.95
C GLN A 369 19.31 -5.50 13.26
N ALA A 370 20.39 -5.55 14.03
CA ALA A 370 21.74 -5.83 13.53
C ALA A 370 21.97 -7.32 13.26
#